data_AF-A0AAD5I7W0-F1
#
_entry.id   AF-A0AAD5I7W0-F1
#
_cell.length_a   1.000
_cell.length_b   1.000
_cell.length_c   1.000
_cell.angle_alpha   90.00
_cell.angle_beta   90.00
_cell.angle_gamma   90.00
#
_symmetry.space_group_name_H-M   'P 1'
#
loop_
_entity.id
_entity.type
_entity.pdbx_description
1 polymer ?
#
loop_
_entity_poly.entity_id
_entity_poly.type
_entity_poly.pdbx_seq_one_letter_code
_entity_poly.pdbx_strand_id
1 'polypeptide(L)'
;MFCGQLRELERGVDILVTTPGCLVDLLERATVSLQMIRYLALDEANRMLDMGFEPQIRKIVEQMDMPLPGVRPTMLFSATFPKEIQLLEGLVQALI
;
A
#
# COMPACT_ATOMS: atom_id res chain seq x y z
N MET A 1 16.60 -5.96 -9.00
CA MET A 1 17.27 -4.80 -8.39
C MET A 1 17.11 -3.61 -9.34
N PHE A 2 16.19 -2.70 -9.03
CA PHE A 2 15.90 -1.50 -9.84
C PHE A 2 16.78 -0.33 -9.38
N CYS A 3 18.07 -0.33 -9.75
CA CYS A 3 19.01 0.75 -9.36
C CYS A 3 18.63 2.16 -9.86
N GLY A 4 17.67 2.29 -10.77
CA GLY A 4 17.19 3.59 -11.27
C GLY A 4 16.22 4.31 -10.34
N GLN A 5 15.39 3.58 -9.58
CA GLN A 5 14.32 4.17 -8.75
C GLN A 5 14.85 4.76 -7.43
N LEU A 6 15.94 4.17 -6.90
CA LEU A 6 16.51 4.57 -5.61
C LEU A 6 17.04 6.01 -5.61
N ARG A 7 17.69 6.44 -6.69
CA ARG A 7 18.23 7.82 -6.80
C ARG A 7 17.14 8.89 -6.85
N GLU A 8 15.96 8.57 -7.38
CA GLU A 8 14.83 9.51 -7.38
C GLU A 8 14.16 9.56 -6.02
N LEU A 9 14.07 8.43 -5.32
CA LEU A 9 13.60 8.36 -3.93
C LEU A 9 14.47 9.19 -2.98
N GLU A 10 15.79 9.21 -3.16
CA GLU A 10 16.72 10.02 -2.37
C GLU A 10 16.47 11.53 -2.48
N ARG A 11 15.87 12.00 -3.58
CA ARG A 11 15.52 13.42 -3.76
C ARG A 11 14.24 13.83 -3.03
N GLY A 12 13.54 12.86 -2.45
CA GLY A 12 12.20 13.03 -1.89
C GLY A 12 11.13 12.80 -2.94
N VAL A 13 10.06 12.11 -2.54
CA VAL A 13 8.93 11.76 -3.41
C VAL A 13 7.64 12.10 -2.69
N ASP A 14 6.81 12.92 -3.32
CA ASP A 14 5.48 13.28 -2.79
C ASP A 14 4.43 12.21 -3.12
N ILE A 15 4.57 11.53 -4.26
CA ILE A 15 3.64 10.51 -4.75
C ILE A 15 4.43 9.26 -5.15
N LEU A 16 4.18 8.15 -4.44
CA LEU A 16 4.80 6.88 -4.71
C LEU A 16 3.77 5.91 -5.32
N VAL A 17 4.06 5.40 -6.52
CA VAL A 17 3.30 4.32 -7.15
C VAL A 17 4.18 3.09 -7.23
N THR A 18 3.73 1.99 -6.63
CA THR A 18 4.51 0.75 -6.56
C THR A 18 3.60 -0.45 -6.33
N THR A 19 4.10 -1.64 -6.65
CA THR A 19 3.48 -2.90 -6.23
C THR A 19 3.79 -3.17 -4.75
N PRO A 20 2.93 -3.92 -4.02
CA PRO A 20 3.13 -4.22 -2.60
C PRO A 20 4.48 -4.88 -2.30
N GLY A 21 4.91 -5.82 -3.14
CA GLY A 21 6.20 -6.51 -2.96
C GLY A 21 7.40 -5.55 -2.99
N CYS A 22 7.47 -4.67 -3.99
CA CYS A 22 8.55 -3.69 -4.07
C CYS A 22 8.48 -2.65 -2.94
N LEU A 23 7.28 -2.30 -2.47
CA LEU A 23 7.12 -1.40 -1.33
C LEU A 23 7.67 -2.01 -0.03
N VAL A 24 7.36 -3.28 0.24
CA VAL A 24 7.91 -4.00 1.41
C VAL A 24 9.44 -4.00 1.35
N ASP A 25 10.03 -4.31 0.18
CA ASP A 25 11.49 -4.28 0.02
C ASP A 25 12.11 -2.90 0.32
N LEU A 26 11.44 -1.82 -0.07
CA LEU A 26 11.90 -0.44 0.19
C LEU A 26 11.81 -0.04 1.67
N LEU A 27 10.76 -0.52 2.35
CA LEU A 27 10.54 -0.28 3.78
C LEU A 27 11.53 -1.08 4.63
N GLU A 28 11.78 -2.33 4.29
CA GLU A 28 12.76 -3.18 4.99
C GLU A 28 14.19 -2.65 4.86
N ARG A 29 14.49 -1.96 3.76
CA ARG A 29 15.77 -1.26 3.53
C ARG A 29 15.83 0.11 4.19
N ALA A 30 14.77 0.55 4.88
CA ALA A 30 14.61 1.87 5.47
C ALA A 30 14.90 3.03 4.50
N THR A 31 14.66 2.82 3.20
CA THR A 31 14.85 3.86 2.17
C THR A 31 13.65 4.79 2.07
N VAL A 32 12.47 4.32 2.50
CA VAL A 32 11.21 5.07 2.50
C VAL A 32 10.54 4.92 3.86
N SER A 33 9.83 5.96 4.31
CA SER A 33 8.97 5.92 5.49
C SER A 33 7.54 6.30 5.11
N LEU A 34 6.56 5.66 5.76
CA LEU A 34 5.13 5.90 5.53
C LEU A 34 4.49 6.81 6.59
N GLN A 35 5.29 7.31 7.55
CA GLN A 35 4.81 8.10 8.70
C GLN A 35 3.97 9.32 8.33
N MET A 36 4.28 9.94 7.20
CA MET A 36 3.64 11.19 6.75
C MET A 36 2.62 10.96 5.62
N ILE A 37 2.19 9.72 5.38
CA ILE A 37 1.20 9.42 4.34
C ILE A 37 -0.16 10.00 4.71
N ARG A 38 -0.66 10.87 3.83
CA ARG A 38 -2.00 11.47 3.95
C ARG A 38 -3.06 10.74 3.14
N TYR A 39 -2.68 10.04 2.08
CA TYR A 39 -3.61 9.38 1.17
C TYR A 39 -3.08 8.00 0.80
N LEU A 40 -3.96 7.00 0.83
CA LEU A 40 -3.68 5.67 0.30
C LEU A 40 -4.70 5.35 -0.78
N ALA A 41 -4.22 4.88 -1.93
CA ALA A 41 -5.05 4.35 -2.99
C ALA A 41 -4.62 2.91 -3.29
N LEU A 42 -5.59 2.00 -3.32
CA LEU A 42 -5.40 0.61 -3.74
C LEU A 42 -6.19 0.40 -5.02
N ASP A 43 -5.48 0.16 -6.13
CA ASP A 43 -6.09 -0.08 -7.43
C ASP A 43 -6.05 -1.57 -7.79
N GLU A 44 -7.07 -2.05 -8.51
CA GLU A 44 -7.24 -3.45 -8.90
C GLU A 44 -7.08 -4.41 -7.70
N ALA A 45 -7.76 -4.11 -6.57
CA ALA A 45 -7.59 -4.84 -5.32
C ALA A 45 -7.90 -6.34 -5.44
N ASN A 46 -8.91 -6.72 -6.23
CA ASN A 46 -9.20 -8.12 -6.56
C ASN A 46 -7.98 -8.82 -7.18
N ARG A 47 -7.30 -8.15 -8.10
CA ARG A 47 -6.13 -8.70 -8.79
C ARG A 47 -4.94 -8.82 -7.85
N MET A 48 -4.76 -7.88 -6.92
CA MET A 48 -3.71 -7.98 -5.90
C MET A 48 -3.93 -9.20 -4.99
N LEU A 49 -5.17 -9.51 -4.62
CA LEU A 49 -5.50 -10.70 -3.85
C LEU A 49 -5.29 -11.99 -4.67
N ASP A 50 -5.69 -12.00 -5.95
CA ASP A 50 -5.46 -13.13 -6.85
C ASP A 50 -3.96 -13.45 -7.02
N MET A 51 -3.11 -12.42 -6.97
CA MET A 51 -1.65 -12.55 -7.02
C MET A 51 -1.03 -12.95 -5.67
N GLY A 52 -1.83 -13.07 -4.61
CA GLY A 52 -1.37 -13.43 -3.28
C GLY A 52 -0.66 -12.31 -2.52
N PHE A 53 -0.94 -11.04 -2.83
CA PHE A 53 -0.34 -9.89 -2.14
C PHE A 53 -1.01 -9.51 -0.82
N GLU A 54 -2.03 -10.26 -0.37
CA GLU A 54 -2.73 -9.98 0.89
C GLU A 54 -1.78 -9.84 2.09
N PRO A 55 -0.81 -10.75 2.32
CA PRO A 55 0.09 -10.65 3.47
C PRO A 55 0.95 -9.38 3.44
N GLN A 56 1.40 -8.97 2.24
CA GLN A 56 2.21 -7.77 2.05
C GLN A 56 1.38 -6.52 2.31
N ILE A 57 0.15 -6.44 1.81
CA ILE A 57 -0.75 -5.30 2.05
C ILE A 57 -1.05 -5.17 3.55
N ARG A 58 -1.38 -6.29 4.20
CA ARG A 58 -1.59 -6.33 5.65
C ARG A 58 -0.36 -5.84 6.42
N LYS A 59 0.84 -6.31 6.05
CA LYS A 59 2.11 -5.86 6.64
C LYS A 59 2.30 -4.35 6.47
N ILE A 60 2.07 -3.82 5.28
CA ILE A 60 2.22 -2.38 4.98
C ILE A 60 1.26 -1.51 5.81
N VAL A 61 0.01 -1.96 5.98
CA VAL A 61 -1.02 -1.14 6.65
C VAL A 61 -1.00 -1.29 8.17
N GLU A 62 -0.76 -2.49 8.70
CA GLU A 62 -0.87 -2.78 10.13
C GLU A 62 0.48 -2.78 10.86
N GLN A 63 1.58 -3.17 10.19
CA GLN A 63 2.86 -3.45 10.84
C GLN A 63 3.95 -2.41 10.55
N MET A 64 3.70 -1.50 9.62
CA MET A 64 4.63 -0.43 9.26
C MET A 64 4.18 0.89 9.89
N ASP A 65 5.06 1.88 9.87
CA ASP A 65 4.82 3.20 10.45
C ASP A 65 3.76 4.04 9.73
N MET A 66 2.84 3.44 8.97
CA MET A 66 1.75 4.13 8.29
C MET A 66 0.73 4.63 9.32
N PRO A 67 0.17 5.85 9.16
CA PRO A 67 -0.95 6.30 9.98
C PRO A 67 -2.12 5.33 9.94
N LEU A 68 -2.77 5.18 11.09
CA LEU A 68 -3.88 4.24 11.28
C LEU A 68 -5.00 4.48 10.25
N PRO A 69 -5.70 3.41 9.83
CA PRO A 69 -6.95 3.53 9.10
C PRO A 69 -7.90 4.51 9.80
N GLY A 70 -8.58 5.37 9.04
CA GLY A 70 -9.50 6.38 9.55
C GLY A 70 -8.86 7.74 9.89
N VAL A 71 -7.55 7.80 10.14
CA VAL A 71 -6.81 9.08 10.26
C VAL A 71 -6.44 9.63 8.89
N ARG A 72 -6.14 8.73 7.95
CA ARG A 72 -5.85 9.03 6.55
C ARG A 72 -7.00 8.53 5.65
N PRO A 73 -7.45 9.33 4.68
CA PRO A 73 -8.36 8.85 3.64
C PRO A 73 -7.73 7.67 2.85
N THR A 74 -8.49 6.58 2.74
CA THR A 74 -8.16 5.44 1.88
C THR A 74 -9.21 5.30 0.77
N MET A 75 -8.74 5.10 -0.46
CA MET A 75 -9.58 4.72 -1.61
C MET A 75 -9.22 3.29 -2.05
N LEU A 76 -10.24 2.46 -2.28
CA LEU A 76 -10.06 1.10 -2.77
C LEU A 76 -10.87 0.91 -4.05
N PHE A 77 -10.18 0.61 -5.15
CA PHE A 77 -10.76 0.32 -6.45
C PHE A 77 -10.64 -1.17 -6.75
N SER A 78 -11.75 -1.80 -7.10
CA SER A 78 -11.82 -3.22 -7.40
C SER A 78 -12.87 -3.49 -8.46
N ALA A 79 -12.55 -4.35 -9.43
CA ALA A 79 -13.49 -4.75 -10.47
C ALA A 79 -14.59 -5.71 -9.95
N THR A 80 -14.28 -6.46 -8.88
CA THR A 80 -15.19 -7.42 -8.25
C THR A 80 -15.25 -7.19 -6.74
N PHE A 81 -16.32 -7.67 -6.10
CA PHE A 81 -16.54 -7.48 -4.66
C PHE A 81 -16.84 -8.78 -3.90
N PRO A 82 -15.91 -9.75 -3.90
CA PRO A 82 -16.03 -10.98 -3.11
C PRO A 82 -15.74 -10.71 -1.62
N LYS A 83 -15.94 -11.72 -0.76
CA LYS A 83 -15.81 -11.58 0.71
C LYS A 83 -14.41 -11.14 1.12
N GLU A 84 -13.39 -11.57 0.40
CA GLU A 84 -11.99 -11.25 0.64
C GLU A 84 -11.73 -9.75 0.46
N ILE A 85 -12.39 -9.11 -0.50
CA ILE A 85 -12.31 -7.65 -0.70
C ILE A 85 -13.06 -6.90 0.42
N GLN A 86 -14.19 -7.41 0.89
CA GLN A 86 -14.90 -6.82 2.05
C GLN A 86 -14.05 -6.85 3.32
N LEU A 87 -13.30 -7.95 3.53
CA LEU A 87 -12.36 -8.06 4.64
C LEU A 87 -11.21 -7.06 4.50
N LEU A 88 -10.68 -6.89 3.28
CA LEU A 88 -9.63 -5.92 3.01
C LEU A 88 -10.12 -4.47 3.18
N GLU A 89 -11.31 -4.14 2.71
CA GLU A 89 -11.95 -2.83 2.87
C GLU A 89 -12.07 -2.47 4.36
N GLY A 90 -12.54 -3.41 5.19
CA GLY A 90 -12.62 -3.22 6.64
C GLY A 90 -11.24 -3.02 7.30
N LEU A 91 -10.20 -3.68 6.80
CA LEU A 91 -8.83 -3.54 7.27
C LEU A 91 -8.27 -2.14 6.99
N VAL A 92 -8.52 -1.61 5.80
CA VAL A 92 -7.97 -0.31 5.38
C VAL A 92 -8.92 0.87 5.64
N GLN A 93 -10.12 0.59 6.13
CA GLN A 93 -11.23 1.54 6.31
C GLN A 93 -11.40 2.45 5.08
N ALA A 94 -11.53 1.82 3.91
CA ALA A 94 -11.64 2.53 2.64
C ALA A 94 -13.10 2.73 2.24
N LEU A 95 -13.35 3.84 1.55
CA LEU A 95 -14.56 4.00 0.75
C LEU A 95 -14.28 3.49 -0.67
N ILE A 96 -15.25 2.82 -1.29
CA ILE A 96 -15.25 2.46 -2.72
C ILE A 96 -15.87 3.59 -3.52
#